data_AF-A0A3M9ZQX1-F1
#
_entry.id   AF-A0A3M9ZQX1-F1
#
_cell.length_a   1.000
_cell.length_b   1.000
_cell.length_c   1.000
_cell.angle_alpha   90.00
_cell.angle_beta   90.00
_cell.angle_gamma   90.00
#
_symmetry.space_group_name_H-M   'P 1'
#
loop_
_entity.id
_entity.type
_entity.pdbx_description
1 polymer ?
#
loop_
_entity_poly.entity_id
_entity_poly.type
_entity_poly.pdbx_seq_one_letter_code
_entity_poly.pdbx_strand_id
1 'polypeptide(L)'
;MAETATGEDTKPRYIEVDSQLEFSRMVCALERVPRTVFMHEHEGTQVLSVQMDILNEKPIIYYVPAERGGQYLAYGIRGRREESSITDTVSESGVLYSPIVGIKSLPNNLRAGNGTGDKYFPLELNDLSSLAKLSHGFEDAPPFPLFAFPAGGRWMVGVFMNFNEDGPSYFCHVTMETEPARPFLRYATTNGSSPELVETPSDHGYSYIKIIRLKETHPLVDYAQLQN
;
A
#
# COMPACT_ATOMS: atom_id res chain seq x y z
N MET A 1 36.61 -2.60 27.47
CA MET A 1 35.16 -2.82 27.53
C MET A 1 34.54 -1.78 26.62
N ALA A 2 34.10 -2.18 25.43
CA ALA A 2 33.45 -1.28 24.49
C ALA A 2 31.98 -1.17 24.90
N GLU A 3 31.51 0.06 25.10
CA GLU A 3 30.08 0.37 25.20
C GLU A 3 29.39 -0.12 23.92
N THR A 4 28.56 -1.15 24.05
CA THR A 4 27.53 -1.48 23.07
C THR A 4 26.53 -0.33 23.04
N ALA A 5 26.73 0.61 22.12
CA ALA A 5 25.64 1.46 21.67
C ALA A 5 24.58 0.53 21.08
N THR A 6 23.47 0.35 21.81
CA THR A 6 22.23 -0.20 21.28
C THR A 6 21.69 0.82 20.28
N GLY A 7 22.26 0.83 19.07
CA GLY A 7 21.80 1.69 17.99
C GLY A 7 20.40 1.27 17.58
N GLU A 8 19.45 2.20 17.67
CA GLU A 8 18.09 2.00 17.16
C GLU A 8 18.15 1.58 15.69
N ASP A 9 17.50 0.46 15.35
CA ASP A 9 17.43 -0.02 13.96
C ASP A 9 16.55 0.94 13.15
N THR A 10 17.17 1.85 12.40
CA THR A 10 16.51 2.82 11.50
C THR A 10 16.32 2.27 10.08
N LYS A 11 16.63 0.99 9.85
CA LYS A 11 16.56 0.41 8.51
C LYS A 11 15.11 0.22 8.05
N PRO A 12 14.88 0.23 6.72
CA PRO A 12 13.56 0.01 6.17
C PRO A 12 12.94 -1.35 6.50
N ARG A 13 11.62 -1.40 6.45
CA ARG A 13 10.81 -2.62 6.50
C ARG A 13 10.23 -2.89 5.12
N TYR A 14 10.40 -4.12 4.66
CA TYR A 14 9.92 -4.58 3.36
C TYR A 14 8.64 -5.40 3.54
N ILE A 15 7.60 -5.06 2.79
CA ILE A 15 6.28 -5.69 2.86
C ILE A 15 5.88 -6.12 1.45
N GLU A 16 5.66 -7.42 1.27
CA GLU A 16 5.32 -7.98 -0.04
C GLU A 16 3.83 -7.76 -0.35
N VAL A 17 3.54 -7.19 -1.51
CA VAL A 17 2.17 -7.12 -2.04
C VAL A 17 1.82 -8.41 -2.81
N ASP A 18 0.54 -8.73 -2.90
CA ASP A 18 0.07 -10.03 -3.41
C ASP A 18 0.43 -10.29 -4.89
N SER A 19 0.51 -9.26 -5.72
CA SER A 19 0.91 -9.42 -7.13
C SER A 19 1.42 -8.14 -7.79
N GLN A 20 2.00 -8.26 -8.99
CA GLN A 20 2.41 -7.11 -9.79
C GLN A 20 1.23 -6.19 -10.11
N LEU A 21 0.01 -6.74 -10.25
CA LEU A 21 -1.19 -5.96 -10.49
C LEU A 21 -1.54 -5.08 -9.28
N GLU A 22 -1.47 -5.64 -8.07
CA GLU A 22 -1.65 -4.90 -6.81
C GLU A 22 -0.59 -3.80 -6.67
N PHE A 23 0.67 -4.12 -6.95
CA PHE A 23 1.76 -3.15 -6.93
C PHE A 23 1.53 -2.01 -7.94
N SER A 24 1.08 -2.34 -9.15
CA SER A 24 0.78 -1.36 -10.20
C SER A 24 -0.39 -0.45 -9.81
N ARG A 25 -1.46 -1.02 -9.24
CA ARG A 25 -2.58 -0.24 -8.72
C ARG A 25 -2.12 0.72 -7.63
N MET A 26 -1.25 0.26 -6.71
CA MET A 26 -0.71 1.07 -5.62
C MET A 26 0.03 2.31 -6.13
N VAL A 27 0.84 2.20 -7.19
CA VAL A 27 1.70 3.30 -7.67
C VAL A 27 1.10 4.12 -8.80
N CYS A 28 0.08 3.61 -9.50
CA CYS A 28 -0.54 4.29 -10.64
C CYS A 28 -1.98 4.74 -10.37
N ALA A 29 -2.85 3.86 -9.89
CA ALA A 29 -4.29 4.12 -9.86
C ALA A 29 -4.62 5.30 -8.92
N LEU A 30 -5.50 6.19 -9.39
CA LEU A 30 -5.99 7.37 -8.66
C LEU A 30 -4.90 8.37 -8.23
N GLU A 31 -3.65 8.20 -8.70
CA GLU A 31 -2.57 9.17 -8.47
C GLU A 31 -2.67 10.31 -9.50
N ARG A 32 -2.39 11.54 -9.07
CA ARG A 32 -2.24 12.68 -10.02
C ARG A 32 -1.06 12.46 -10.97
N VAL A 33 0.03 11.91 -10.44
CA VAL A 33 1.22 11.48 -11.18
C VAL A 33 1.64 10.12 -10.62
N PRO A 34 1.77 9.07 -11.46
CA PRO A 34 2.25 7.78 -11.01
C PRO A 34 3.58 7.90 -10.25
N ARG A 35 3.69 7.19 -9.12
CA ARG A 35 4.87 7.23 -8.25
C ARG A 35 6.06 6.58 -8.96
N THR A 36 7.27 7.10 -8.76
CA THR A 36 8.49 6.43 -9.21
C THR A 36 8.70 5.13 -8.42
N VAL A 37 9.02 4.06 -9.13
CA VAL A 37 9.34 2.75 -8.52
C VAL A 37 10.81 2.44 -8.72
N PHE A 38 11.37 1.70 -7.79
CA PHE A 38 12.78 1.30 -7.83
C PHE A 38 12.89 -0.18 -8.14
N MET A 39 13.84 -0.53 -9.00
CA MET A 39 14.18 -1.93 -9.28
C MET A 39 15.55 -2.25 -8.70
N HIS A 40 15.62 -3.23 -7.81
CA HIS A 40 16.87 -3.63 -7.15
C HIS A 40 16.83 -5.09 -6.69
N GLU A 41 17.98 -5.61 -6.25
CA GLU A 41 18.04 -6.91 -5.58
C GLU A 41 17.57 -6.79 -4.11
N HIS A 42 16.71 -7.70 -3.68
CA HIS A 42 16.28 -7.90 -2.30
C HIS A 42 16.25 -9.42 -2.04
N GLU A 43 17.02 -9.86 -1.04
CA GLU A 43 17.11 -11.29 -0.67
C GLU A 43 17.43 -12.22 -1.85
N GLY A 44 18.35 -11.80 -2.72
CA GLY A 44 18.77 -12.56 -3.91
C GLY A 44 17.77 -12.55 -5.07
N THR A 45 16.64 -11.85 -4.95
CA THR A 45 15.61 -11.72 -5.98
C THR A 45 15.51 -10.29 -6.48
N GLN A 46 15.28 -10.10 -7.78
CA GLN A 46 14.98 -8.77 -8.32
C GLN A 46 13.55 -8.38 -7.94
N VAL A 47 13.37 -7.16 -7.42
CA VAL A 47 12.08 -6.66 -6.98
C VAL A 47 11.79 -5.28 -7.56
N LEU A 48 10.51 -4.95 -7.71
CA LEU A 48 10.03 -3.58 -7.78
C LEU A 48 9.67 -3.13 -6.37
N SER A 49 10.06 -1.92 -5.98
CA SER A 49 9.79 -1.38 -4.65
C SER A 49 9.41 0.09 -4.66
N VAL A 50 8.64 0.50 -3.65
CA VAL A 50 8.23 1.89 -3.43
C VAL A 50 8.07 2.13 -1.93
N GLN A 51 8.55 3.27 -1.43
CA GLN A 51 8.25 3.71 -0.08
C GLN A 51 6.88 4.36 -0.05
N MET A 52 6.00 3.90 0.85
CA MET A 52 4.64 4.45 0.99
C MET A 52 4.39 5.12 2.33
N ASP A 53 5.13 4.75 3.38
CA ASP A 53 4.90 5.24 4.73
C ASP A 53 6.22 5.33 5.53
N ILE A 54 6.15 5.94 6.71
CA ILE A 54 7.23 6.03 7.70
C ILE A 54 6.62 5.68 9.08
N LEU A 55 7.19 4.66 9.73
CA LEU A 55 6.82 4.23 11.08
C LEU A 55 8.00 4.51 12.02
N ASN A 56 7.86 5.43 12.98
CA ASN A 56 8.94 5.80 13.91
C ASN A 56 10.27 6.04 13.17
N GLU A 57 10.25 6.96 12.20
CA GLU A 57 11.38 7.31 11.32
C GLU A 57 11.86 6.20 10.36
N LYS A 58 11.24 5.02 10.36
CA LYS A 58 11.64 3.89 9.52
C LYS A 58 10.81 3.84 8.25
N PRO A 59 11.45 3.85 7.07
CA PRO A 59 10.74 3.71 5.81
C PRO A 59 10.00 2.37 5.72
N ILE A 60 8.72 2.41 5.38
CA ILE A 60 7.95 1.23 5.02
C ILE A 60 7.93 1.12 3.50
N ILE A 61 8.62 0.11 3.02
CA ILE A 61 8.81 -0.20 1.60
C ILE A 61 7.90 -1.35 1.23
N TYR A 62 7.02 -1.12 0.27
CA TYR A 62 6.21 -2.16 -0.34
C TYR A 62 6.93 -2.66 -1.58
N TYR A 63 6.89 -3.97 -1.82
CA TYR A 63 7.59 -4.57 -2.95
C TYR A 63 6.84 -5.76 -3.56
N VAL A 64 7.24 -6.11 -4.78
CA VAL A 64 6.82 -7.33 -5.47
C VAL A 64 8.01 -7.91 -6.25
N PRO A 65 8.19 -9.24 -6.30
CA PRO A 65 9.16 -9.86 -7.19
C PRO A 65 8.95 -9.42 -8.65
N ALA A 66 10.05 -9.15 -9.35
CA ALA A 66 10.04 -8.76 -10.75
C ALA A 66 10.68 -9.87 -11.59
N GLU A 67 9.90 -10.47 -12.50
CA GLU A 67 10.39 -11.53 -13.39
C GLU A 67 11.25 -10.98 -14.54
N ARG A 68 11.07 -9.70 -14.89
CA ARG A 68 11.75 -9.04 -15.99
C ARG A 68 12.03 -7.56 -15.69
N GLY A 69 13.06 -7.04 -16.33
CA GLY A 69 13.35 -5.60 -16.33
C GLY A 69 12.50 -4.83 -17.35
N GLY A 70 12.58 -3.50 -17.27
CA GLY A 70 12.01 -2.54 -18.22
C GLY A 70 12.14 -1.11 -17.72
N GLN A 71 11.66 -0.14 -18.49
CA GLN A 71 11.74 1.28 -18.15
C GLN A 71 10.49 1.82 -17.43
N TYR A 72 9.33 1.19 -17.62
CA TYR A 72 8.06 1.65 -17.08
C TYR A 72 7.20 0.47 -16.60
N LEU A 73 6.45 0.71 -15.54
CA LEU A 73 5.35 -0.13 -15.09
C LEU A 73 4.03 0.47 -15.59
N ALA A 74 3.41 -0.21 -16.54
CA ALA A 74 2.15 0.18 -17.15
C ALA A 74 0.96 -0.39 -16.36
N TYR A 75 -0.07 0.44 -16.17
CA TYR A 75 -1.32 0.10 -15.50
C TYR A 75 -2.50 0.71 -16.27
N GLY A 76 -3.53 -0.08 -16.54
CA GLY A 76 -4.73 0.40 -17.20
C GLY A 76 -5.95 -0.45 -16.89
N ILE A 77 -7.12 0.05 -17.29
CA ILE A 77 -8.39 -0.66 -17.18
C ILE A 77 -8.97 -0.84 -18.59
N ARG A 78 -9.15 -2.09 -19.02
CA ARG A 78 -9.74 -2.43 -20.32
C ARG A 78 -10.98 -3.30 -20.12
N GLY A 79 -12.13 -2.85 -20.62
CA GLY A 79 -13.37 -3.64 -20.56
C GLY A 79 -13.81 -4.07 -19.14
N ARG A 80 -13.44 -3.29 -18.11
CA ARG A 80 -13.60 -3.54 -16.66
C ARG A 80 -12.55 -4.42 -15.97
N ARG A 81 -11.53 -4.88 -16.69
CA ARG A 81 -10.43 -5.62 -16.09
C ARG A 81 -9.20 -4.72 -15.97
N GLU A 82 -8.54 -4.80 -14.82
CA GLU A 82 -7.24 -4.16 -14.64
C GLU A 82 -6.15 -4.97 -15.34
N GLU A 83 -5.23 -4.27 -15.99
CA GLU A 83 -4.07 -4.83 -16.67
C GLU A 83 -2.80 -4.17 -16.12
N SER A 84 -1.74 -4.98 -16.00
CA SER A 84 -0.41 -4.54 -15.56
C SER A 84 0.66 -5.19 -16.42
N SER A 85 1.68 -4.41 -16.80
CA SER A 85 2.86 -4.94 -17.48
C SER A 85 4.09 -4.06 -17.29
N ILE A 86 5.27 -4.66 -17.40
CA ILE A 86 6.54 -3.93 -17.50
C ILE A 86 6.85 -3.73 -18.99
N THR A 87 7.21 -2.50 -19.39
CA THR A 87 7.45 -2.09 -20.77
C THR A 87 8.63 -1.11 -20.87
N ASP A 88 9.21 -0.98 -22.06
CA ASP A 88 10.27 -0.02 -22.35
C ASP A 88 9.76 1.29 -22.94
N THR A 89 8.47 1.37 -23.32
CA THR A 89 7.90 2.56 -23.97
C THR A 89 6.54 2.96 -23.43
N VAL A 90 6.26 4.26 -23.51
CA VAL A 90 4.94 4.87 -23.25
C VAL A 90 4.28 5.09 -24.60
N SER A 91 3.35 4.22 -24.98
CA SER A 91 2.78 4.22 -26.34
C SER A 91 1.26 4.16 -26.39
N GLU A 92 0.61 3.64 -25.34
CA GLU A 92 -0.84 3.51 -25.31
C GLU A 92 -1.51 4.66 -24.56
N SER A 93 -2.49 5.29 -25.21
CA SER A 93 -3.34 6.30 -24.60
C SER A 93 -4.28 5.70 -23.56
N GLY A 94 -4.49 6.38 -22.44
CA GLY A 94 -5.36 5.92 -21.35
C GLY A 94 -4.71 4.90 -20.40
N VAL A 95 -3.45 4.53 -20.64
CA VAL A 95 -2.63 3.74 -19.71
C VAL A 95 -1.77 4.68 -18.87
N LEU A 96 -1.63 4.37 -17.59
CA LEU A 96 -0.76 5.06 -16.65
C LEU A 96 0.59 4.36 -16.59
N TYR A 97 1.67 5.13 -16.52
CA TYR A 97 3.02 4.60 -16.53
C TYR A 97 3.82 5.15 -15.35
N SER A 98 4.23 4.27 -14.46
CA SER A 98 5.17 4.57 -13.38
C SER A 98 6.60 4.33 -13.89
N PRO A 99 7.52 5.31 -13.76
CA PRO A 99 8.90 5.13 -14.20
C PRO A 99 9.64 4.18 -13.26
N ILE A 100 10.43 3.26 -13.84
CA ILE A 100 11.27 2.31 -13.12
C ILE A 100 12.71 2.85 -13.06
N VAL A 101 13.21 3.10 -11.86
CA VAL A 101 14.60 3.49 -11.61
C VAL A 101 15.39 2.28 -11.14
N GLY A 102 16.34 1.81 -11.96
CA GLY A 102 17.23 0.72 -11.61
C GLY A 102 18.32 1.14 -10.63
N ILE A 103 18.43 0.45 -9.49
CA ILE A 103 19.50 0.63 -8.51
C ILE A 103 20.48 -0.54 -8.64
N LYS A 104 21.74 -0.22 -8.95
CA LYS A 104 22.80 -1.23 -9.10
C LYS A 104 23.10 -1.99 -7.81
N SER A 105 23.12 -1.29 -6.67
CA SER A 105 23.34 -1.89 -5.35
C SER A 105 22.79 -0.98 -4.26
N LEU A 106 21.99 -1.51 -3.35
CA LEU A 106 21.52 -0.74 -2.20
C LEU A 106 22.65 -0.52 -1.18
N PRO A 107 22.82 0.72 -0.68
CA PRO A 107 23.69 0.98 0.46
C PRO A 107 23.12 0.28 1.71
N ASN A 108 23.99 -0.02 2.68
CA ASN A 108 23.64 -0.87 3.84
C ASN A 108 22.49 -0.33 4.70
N ASN A 109 22.29 0.99 4.73
CA ASN A 109 21.22 1.65 5.47
C ASN A 109 19.84 1.57 4.78
N LEU A 110 19.78 1.22 3.49
CA LEU A 110 18.53 1.02 2.75
C LEU A 110 18.13 -0.45 2.59
N ARG A 111 19.00 -1.37 3.05
CA ARG A 111 18.68 -2.80 3.13
C ARG A 111 17.72 -3.05 4.29
N ALA A 112 16.89 -4.09 4.18
CA ALA A 112 15.97 -4.49 5.24
C ALA A 112 16.67 -4.61 6.60
N GLY A 113 16.03 -4.10 7.64
CA GLY A 113 16.46 -4.33 9.03
C GLY A 113 15.89 -5.63 9.60
N ASN A 114 16.36 -6.02 10.79
CA ASN A 114 16.09 -7.32 11.41
C ASN A 114 14.89 -7.31 12.39
N GLY A 115 13.99 -6.35 12.27
CA GLY A 115 12.82 -6.21 13.15
C GLY A 115 13.05 -5.25 14.33
N THR A 116 12.00 -4.51 14.67
CA THR A 116 11.92 -3.60 15.82
C THR A 116 10.61 -3.85 16.56
N GLY A 117 10.53 -3.34 17.80
CA GLY A 117 9.30 -3.34 18.58
C GLY A 117 8.25 -2.34 18.07
N ASP A 118 8.56 -1.50 17.08
CA ASP A 118 7.60 -0.53 16.54
C ASP A 118 6.47 -1.25 15.80
N LYS A 119 5.25 -0.91 16.19
CA LYS A 119 4.03 -1.48 15.61
C LYS A 119 2.99 -0.38 15.41
N TYR A 120 2.14 -0.60 14.42
CA TYR A 120 0.88 0.12 14.29
C TYR A 120 -0.11 -0.43 15.31
N PHE A 121 -0.70 0.47 16.09
CA PHE A 121 -1.78 0.14 17.00
C PHE A 121 -3.05 -0.11 16.17
N PRO A 122 -3.68 -1.29 16.26
CA PRO A 122 -4.93 -1.53 15.55
C PRO A 122 -6.04 -0.68 16.15
N LEU A 123 -6.80 0.01 15.30
CA LEU A 123 -7.99 0.75 15.67
C LEU A 123 -9.16 0.25 14.81
N GLU A 124 -10.00 -0.62 15.39
CA GLU A 124 -11.17 -1.14 14.68
C GLU A 124 -12.26 -0.06 14.59
N LEU A 125 -12.77 0.11 13.37
CA LEU A 125 -13.83 1.05 13.02
C LEU A 125 -15.14 0.30 12.86
N ASN A 126 -16.25 1.00 13.08
CA ASN A 126 -17.58 0.41 13.01
C ASN A 126 -17.93 -0.16 11.62
N ASP A 127 -17.50 0.50 10.55
CA ASP A 127 -17.90 0.15 9.19
C ASP A 127 -17.00 0.78 8.10
N LEU A 128 -17.21 0.33 6.86
CA LEU A 128 -16.53 0.89 5.68
C LEU A 128 -16.83 2.38 5.45
N SER A 129 -17.95 2.90 5.96
CA SER A 129 -18.29 4.33 5.87
C SER A 129 -17.34 5.17 6.70
N SER A 130 -17.03 4.71 7.90
CA SER A 130 -16.07 5.31 8.82
C SER A 130 -14.65 5.25 8.23
N LEU A 131 -14.27 4.10 7.67
CA LEU A 131 -12.98 3.93 7.00
C LEU A 131 -12.82 4.83 5.76
N ALA A 132 -13.84 4.93 4.92
CA ALA A 132 -13.81 5.77 3.72
C ALA A 132 -13.63 7.26 4.06
N LYS A 133 -14.27 7.75 5.13
CA LYS A 133 -14.13 9.14 5.60
C LYS A 133 -12.70 9.46 6.03
N LEU A 134 -12.01 8.53 6.71
CA LEU A 134 -10.62 8.72 7.11
C LEU A 134 -9.67 8.76 5.92
N SER A 135 -9.84 7.85 4.96
CA SER A 135 -8.99 7.79 3.77
C SER A 135 -9.18 8.98 2.82
N HIS A 136 -10.37 9.60 2.79
CA HIS A 136 -10.64 10.76 1.93
C HIS A 136 -10.11 12.10 2.44
N GLY A 137 -9.92 12.26 3.75
CA GLY A 137 -9.94 13.55 4.45
C GLY A 137 -8.89 14.62 4.09
N PHE A 138 -8.07 14.45 3.05
CA PHE A 138 -7.03 15.40 2.65
C PHE A 138 -7.26 15.87 1.20
N GLU A 139 -7.96 17.00 1.03
CA GLU A 139 -8.42 17.55 -0.27
C GLU A 139 -7.31 17.72 -1.33
N ASP A 140 -6.05 17.89 -0.90
CA ASP A 140 -4.92 18.15 -1.79
C ASP A 140 -4.06 16.92 -2.14
N ALA A 141 -4.37 15.74 -1.59
CA ALA A 141 -3.64 14.51 -1.84
C ALA A 141 -4.56 13.41 -2.40
N PRO A 142 -4.05 12.49 -3.24
CA PRO A 142 -4.79 11.28 -3.58
C PRO A 142 -5.13 10.52 -2.30
N PRO A 143 -6.31 9.89 -2.21
CA PRO A 143 -6.72 9.18 -1.01
C PRO A 143 -5.71 8.08 -0.68
N PHE A 144 -5.43 7.91 0.62
CA PHE A 144 -4.53 6.85 1.07
C PHE A 144 -5.10 5.48 0.65
N PRO A 145 -4.28 4.60 0.04
CA PRO A 145 -4.74 3.26 -0.30
C PRO A 145 -5.20 2.53 0.96
N LEU A 146 -6.28 1.76 0.82
CA LEU A 146 -6.60 0.75 1.82
C LEU A 146 -5.71 -0.47 1.57
N PHE A 147 -5.18 -1.05 2.63
CA PHE A 147 -4.50 -2.32 2.60
C PHE A 147 -5.42 -3.42 3.09
N ALA A 148 -5.40 -4.55 2.38
CA ALA A 148 -6.18 -5.73 2.69
C ALA A 148 -5.26 -6.94 2.87
N PHE A 149 -5.43 -7.67 3.97
CA PHE A 149 -4.64 -8.87 4.25
C PHE A 149 -5.36 -9.83 5.20
N PRO A 150 -5.05 -11.13 5.16
CA PRO A 150 -5.62 -12.09 6.09
C PRO A 150 -5.06 -11.89 7.50
N ALA A 151 -5.89 -12.07 8.53
CA ALA A 151 -5.48 -12.13 9.92
C ALA A 151 -6.51 -12.95 10.73
N GLY A 152 -6.06 -14.00 11.43
CA GLY A 152 -6.93 -14.78 12.32
C GLY A 152 -8.14 -15.42 11.63
N GLY A 153 -8.02 -15.82 10.35
CA GLY A 153 -9.11 -16.43 9.57
C GLY A 153 -10.12 -15.43 8.98
N ARG A 154 -9.97 -14.13 9.28
CA ARG A 154 -10.73 -13.03 8.70
C ARG A 154 -9.81 -12.17 7.82
N TRP A 155 -10.38 -11.19 7.14
CA TRP A 155 -9.64 -10.20 6.36
C TRP A 155 -9.71 -8.84 7.05
N MET A 156 -8.56 -8.22 7.27
CA MET A 156 -8.50 -6.84 7.73
C MET A 156 -8.39 -5.94 6.50
N VAL A 157 -9.21 -4.90 6.45
CA VAL A 157 -9.15 -3.86 5.42
C VAL A 157 -9.04 -2.53 6.12
N GLY A 158 -7.96 -1.79 5.88
CA GLY A 158 -7.68 -0.59 6.65
C GLY A 158 -6.65 0.32 6.03
N VAL A 159 -6.35 1.40 6.73
CA VAL A 159 -5.37 2.42 6.33
C VAL A 159 -4.34 2.60 7.45
N PHE A 160 -3.08 2.75 7.07
CA PHE A 160 -2.01 3.12 7.99
C PHE A 160 -1.94 4.64 8.09
N MET A 161 -1.96 5.16 9.31
CA MET A 161 -1.99 6.60 9.52
C MET A 161 -1.35 7.03 10.83
N ASN A 162 -0.69 8.20 10.79
CA ASN A 162 -0.20 8.93 11.94
C ASN A 162 -1.12 10.14 12.13
N PHE A 163 -1.88 10.18 13.23
CA PHE A 163 -2.75 11.33 13.49
C PHE A 163 -1.98 12.59 13.89
N ASN A 164 -0.80 12.42 14.47
CA ASN A 164 0.11 13.49 14.88
C ASN A 164 1.55 13.10 14.50
N GLU A 165 2.42 14.08 14.25
CA GLU A 165 3.83 13.85 13.89
C GLU A 165 4.60 13.07 14.97
N ASP A 166 4.38 13.39 16.25
CA ASP A 166 5.01 12.72 17.40
C ASP A 166 4.10 11.67 18.06
N GLY A 167 2.99 11.33 17.40
CA GLY A 167 1.98 10.42 17.95
C GLY A 167 2.23 8.95 17.61
N PRO A 168 1.51 8.03 18.28
CA PRO A 168 1.49 6.64 17.85
C PRO A 168 0.94 6.50 16.43
N SER A 169 1.46 5.51 15.71
CA SER A 169 0.98 5.11 14.40
C SER A 169 -0.15 4.09 14.52
N TYR A 170 -1.19 4.23 13.70
CA TYR A 170 -2.38 3.39 13.77
C TYR A 170 -2.61 2.63 12.47
N PHE A 171 -3.17 1.43 12.61
CA PHE A 171 -3.84 0.73 11.53
C PHE A 171 -5.34 0.81 11.78
N CYS A 172 -5.99 1.78 11.14
CA CYS A 172 -7.43 2.00 11.25
C CYS A 172 -8.13 1.05 10.29
N HIS A 173 -8.91 0.09 10.79
CA HIS A 173 -9.39 -1.02 9.98
C HIS A 173 -10.84 -1.39 10.24
N VAL A 174 -11.41 -2.13 9.30
CA VAL A 174 -12.60 -2.96 9.52
C VAL A 174 -12.21 -4.42 9.35
N THR A 175 -12.98 -5.31 9.97
CA THR A 175 -12.82 -6.75 9.78
C THR A 175 -13.91 -7.28 8.85
N MET A 176 -13.51 -8.10 7.88
CA MET A 176 -14.38 -8.74 6.90
C MET A 176 -14.25 -10.26 7.01
N GLU A 177 -15.36 -10.99 6.86
CA GLU A 177 -15.35 -12.46 6.87
C GLU A 177 -14.72 -13.07 5.62
N THR A 178 -14.71 -12.32 4.51
CA THR A 178 -14.19 -12.75 3.23
C THR A 178 -13.23 -11.72 2.65
N GLU A 179 -12.37 -12.19 1.77
CA GLU A 179 -11.50 -11.34 0.96
C GLU A 179 -12.31 -10.26 0.20
N PRO A 180 -11.83 -9.00 0.14
CA PRO A 180 -12.47 -7.97 -0.66
C PRO A 180 -12.40 -8.32 -2.15
N ALA A 181 -13.53 -8.73 -2.72
CA ALA A 181 -13.61 -9.24 -4.09
C ALA A 181 -13.36 -8.20 -5.20
N ARG A 182 -13.26 -6.91 -4.85
CA ARG A 182 -13.10 -5.82 -5.81
C ARG A 182 -11.97 -4.86 -5.41
N PRO A 183 -11.27 -4.29 -6.41
CA PRO A 183 -10.06 -3.49 -6.18
C PRO A 183 -10.31 -2.04 -5.71
N PHE A 184 -11.54 -1.55 -5.77
CA PHE A 184 -11.86 -0.17 -5.37
C PHE A 184 -13.03 -0.12 -4.42
N LEU A 185 -12.99 0.85 -3.51
CA LEU A 185 -14.10 1.27 -2.69
C LEU A 185 -14.69 2.56 -3.28
N ARG A 186 -15.92 2.49 -3.76
CA ARG A 186 -16.73 3.64 -4.18
C ARG A 186 -17.50 4.17 -2.99
N TYR A 187 -17.54 5.48 -2.80
CA TYR A 187 -18.39 6.10 -1.79
C TYR A 187 -18.82 7.49 -2.23
N ALA A 188 -19.91 7.97 -1.64
CA ALA A 188 -20.43 9.31 -1.89
C ALA A 188 -20.33 10.15 -0.62
N THR A 189 -19.85 11.38 -0.77
CA THR A 189 -19.80 12.36 0.34
C THR A 189 -21.11 13.12 0.51
N THR A 190 -22.02 13.06 -0.46
CA THR A 190 -23.14 14.02 -0.57
C THR A 190 -24.54 13.44 -0.37
N ASN A 191 -24.74 12.11 -0.49
CA ASN A 191 -26.07 11.51 -0.49
C ASN A 191 -26.27 10.39 0.54
N GLY A 192 -25.31 10.18 1.44
CA GLY A 192 -25.40 9.19 2.52
C GLY A 192 -25.41 7.73 2.06
N SER A 193 -25.11 7.43 0.78
CA SER A 193 -25.04 6.05 0.30
C SER A 193 -23.90 5.30 0.99
N SER A 194 -24.15 4.05 1.38
CA SER A 194 -23.11 3.19 1.95
C SER A 194 -22.00 2.94 0.91
N PRO A 195 -20.72 2.89 1.33
CA PRO A 195 -19.63 2.52 0.44
C PRO A 195 -19.82 1.13 -0.17
N GLU A 196 -19.34 0.96 -1.41
CA GLU A 196 -19.47 -0.27 -2.17
C GLU A 196 -18.16 -0.65 -2.85
N LEU A 197 -17.85 -1.94 -2.84
CA LEU A 197 -16.73 -2.53 -3.56
C LEU A 197 -17.04 -2.60 -5.06
N VAL A 198 -16.19 -2.03 -5.92
CA VAL A 198 -16.40 -1.93 -7.39
C VAL A 198 -15.17 -2.31 -8.21
N GLU A 199 -15.40 -2.80 -9.44
CA GLU A 199 -14.32 -3.19 -10.38
C GLU A 199 -13.52 -1.99 -10.90
N THR A 200 -14.18 -0.85 -11.12
CA THR A 200 -13.61 0.29 -11.82
C THR A 200 -14.07 1.63 -11.24
N PRO A 201 -13.22 2.66 -11.21
CA PRO A 201 -13.59 4.00 -10.78
C PRO A 201 -14.23 4.82 -11.91
N SER A 202 -15.37 4.37 -12.44
CA SER A 202 -15.96 4.91 -13.68
C SER A 202 -17.19 5.79 -13.48
N ASP A 203 -17.91 5.65 -12.37
CA ASP A 203 -19.19 6.33 -12.17
C ASP A 203 -18.98 7.77 -11.72
N HIS A 204 -19.69 8.69 -12.35
CA HIS A 204 -19.65 10.11 -12.02
C HIS A 204 -20.33 10.39 -10.67
N GLY A 205 -19.85 11.42 -9.97
CA GLY A 205 -20.43 11.87 -8.69
C GLY A 205 -20.01 11.05 -7.47
N TYR A 206 -19.11 10.08 -7.65
CA TYR A 206 -18.53 9.31 -6.57
C TYR A 206 -17.03 9.57 -6.42
N SER A 207 -16.56 9.35 -5.20
CA SER A 207 -15.15 9.26 -4.89
C SER A 207 -14.72 7.79 -4.78
N TYR A 208 -13.44 7.53 -5.02
CA TYR A 208 -12.88 6.18 -5.06
C TYR A 208 -11.63 6.08 -4.21
N ILE A 209 -11.45 4.93 -3.58
CA ILE A 209 -10.23 4.56 -2.86
C ILE A 209 -9.76 3.23 -3.43
N LYS A 210 -8.46 3.12 -3.73
CA LYS A 210 -7.86 1.86 -4.17
C LYS A 210 -7.60 0.95 -2.97
N ILE A 211 -7.81 -0.34 -3.15
CA ILE A 211 -7.52 -1.40 -2.18
C ILE A 211 -6.31 -2.18 -2.70
N ILE A 212 -5.29 -2.36 -1.87
CA ILE A 212 -4.04 -3.05 -2.18
C ILE A 212 -3.94 -4.29 -1.31
N ARG A 213 -3.91 -5.46 -1.94
CA ARG A 213 -3.77 -6.73 -1.23
C ARG A 213 -2.30 -7.02 -0.90
N LEU A 214 -2.04 -7.38 0.34
CA LEU A 214 -0.75 -7.90 0.77
C LEU A 214 -0.73 -9.41 0.64
N LYS A 215 0.46 -9.96 0.39
CA LYS A 215 0.63 -11.41 0.23
C LYS A 215 0.36 -12.16 1.54
N GLU A 216 0.78 -11.57 2.66
CA GLU A 216 0.63 -12.16 3.99
C GLU A 216 0.10 -11.12 4.98
N THR A 217 -0.24 -11.60 6.18
CA THR A 217 -0.56 -10.79 7.36
C THR A 217 0.48 -9.68 7.55
N HIS A 218 0.04 -8.44 7.73
CA HIS A 218 0.96 -7.31 7.86
C HIS A 218 1.84 -7.42 9.12
N PRO A 219 3.17 -7.56 9.01
CA PRO A 219 4.02 -7.95 10.13
C PRO A 219 4.16 -6.87 11.22
N LEU A 220 3.78 -5.62 10.93
CA LEU A 220 3.94 -4.48 11.82
C LEU A 220 2.66 -4.05 12.53
N VAL A 221 1.55 -4.79 12.43
CA VAL A 221 0.36 -4.50 13.27
C VAL A 221 0.52 -5.16 14.64
N ASP A 222 0.16 -4.45 15.71
CA ASP A 222 0.13 -5.01 17.06
C ASP A 222 -1.14 -5.81 17.33
N TYR A 223 -1.16 -7.05 16.85
CA TYR A 223 -2.31 -7.94 17.01
C TYR A 223 -2.65 -8.29 18.46
N ALA A 224 -1.74 -8.08 19.42
CA ALA A 224 -2.02 -8.33 20.84
C ALA A 224 -2.99 -7.30 21.43
N GLN A 225 -3.16 -6.15 20.75
CA GLN A 225 -4.06 -5.08 21.16
C GLN A 225 -5.39 -5.09 20.42
N LEU A 226 -5.68 -6.12 19.62
CA LEU A 226 -7.01 -6.31 19.05
C LEU A 226 -8.02 -6.46 20.19
N GLN A 227 -9.01 -5.57 20.21
CA GLN A 227 -10.11 -5.65 21.17
C GLN A 227 -10.98 -6.86 20.78
N ASN A 228 -11.15 -7.81 21.69
CA ASN A 228 -12.03 -8.96 21.51
C ASN A 228 -13.51 -8.57 21.63
#